data_AF-A0A2H0YJE0-F1
#
_entry.id   AF-A0A2H0YJE0-F1
#
_cell.length_a   1.000
_cell.length_b   1.000
_cell.length_c   1.000
_cell.angle_alpha   90.00
_cell.angle_beta   90.00
_cell.angle_gamma   90.00
#
_symmetry.space_group_name_H-M   'P 1'
#
loop_
_entity.id
_entity.type
_entity.pdbx_description
1 polymer ?
#
loop_
_entity_poly.entity_id
_entity_poly.type
_entity_poly.pdbx_seq_one_letter_code
_entity_poly.pdbx_strand_id
1 'polypeptide(L)' 'MKERMRGKILKGGKIMAAIITPDKTLDVRGIACSLVMMKTKQTLDGMEAGKVLEVITTDECTEYDIPAWVSRT' A
#
# COMPACT_ATOMS: atom_id res chain seq x y z
N MET A 1 3.50 -34.40 10.54
CA MET A 1 2.64 -33.47 11.30
C MET A 1 3.50 -32.50 12.12
N LYS A 2 3.92 -31.39 11.47
CA LYS A 2 4.31 -30.07 12.02
C LYS A 2 5.08 -29.31 10.92
N GLU A 3 4.40 -29.02 9.81
CA GLU A 3 4.76 -27.88 8.96
C GLU A 3 4.56 -26.62 9.81
N ARG A 4 5.66 -26.12 10.34
CA ARG A 4 5.70 -24.87 11.10
C ARG A 4 6.62 -23.94 10.33
N MET A 5 5.98 -22.97 9.69
CA MET A 5 6.42 -21.57 9.64
C MET A 5 7.90 -21.38 9.30
N ARG A 6 8.16 -21.26 8.00
CA ARG A 6 9.03 -20.23 7.41
C ARG A 6 8.84 -20.29 5.90
N GLY A 7 7.63 -19.93 5.49
CA GLY A 7 7.35 -19.48 4.13
C GLY A 7 8.34 -18.35 3.83
N LYS A 8 9.10 -18.57 2.78
CA LYS A 8 10.25 -17.79 2.37
C LYS A 8 9.86 -16.31 2.28
N ILE A 9 10.67 -15.49 2.94
CA ILE A 9 10.91 -14.09 2.61
C ILE A 9 11.09 -14.00 1.09
N LEU A 10 10.10 -13.43 0.40
CA LEU A 10 10.19 -13.10 -1.02
C LEU A 10 11.10 -11.87 -1.17
N LYS A 11 12.42 -12.10 -1.08
CA LYS A 11 13.43 -11.17 -1.58
C LYS A 11 13.19 -10.98 -3.08
N GLY A 12 12.91 -9.74 -3.49
CA GLY A 12 13.17 -9.23 -4.85
C GLY A 12 12.35 -9.89 -5.96
N GLY A 13 11.06 -9.57 -6.03
CA GLY A 13 10.19 -9.92 -7.15
C GLY A 13 9.70 -8.67 -7.88
N LYS A 14 10.48 -8.23 -8.86
CA LYS A 14 10.12 -7.23 -9.87
C LYS A 14 8.89 -7.74 -10.65
N ILE A 15 7.68 -7.38 -10.25
CA ILE A 15 6.48 -7.52 -11.09
C ILE A 15 6.44 -6.32 -12.04
N MET A 16 7.00 -6.51 -13.24
CA MET A 16 6.72 -5.64 -14.37
C MET A 16 5.32 -5.92 -14.93
N ALA A 17 4.77 -4.90 -15.59
CA ALA A 17 3.70 -4.97 -16.60
C ALA A 17 2.27 -4.66 -16.16
N ALA A 18 2.09 -3.52 -15.50
CA ALA A 18 1.20 -2.54 -16.11
C ALA A 18 1.96 -1.22 -16.20
N ILE A 19 1.83 -0.51 -17.30
CA ILE A 19 2.27 0.89 -17.42
C ILE A 19 1.26 1.66 -16.58
N ILE A 20 1.40 1.61 -15.25
CA ILE A 20 0.59 2.40 -14.34
C ILE A 20 1.43 3.63 -14.05
N THR A 21 1.19 4.69 -14.81
CA THR A 21 1.69 6.02 -14.43
C THR A 21 0.85 6.44 -13.23
N PRO A 22 1.42 6.56 -12.02
CA PRO A 22 0.66 7.06 -10.89
C PRO A 22 0.28 8.52 -11.19
N ASP A 23 -1.02 8.83 -11.14
CA ASP A 23 -1.51 10.21 -11.28
C ASP A 23 -1.06 11.06 -10.09
N LYS A 24 -0.85 10.42 -8.94
CA LYS A 24 -0.42 11.05 -7.71
C LYS A 24 0.46 10.11 -6.91
N THR A 25 1.54 10.66 -6.37
CA THR A 25 2.42 9.96 -5.43
C THR A 25 2.32 10.65 -4.07
N LEU A 26 2.11 9.86 -3.02
CA LEU A 26 2.01 10.28 -1.64
C LEU A 26 3.16 9.65 -0.84
N ASP A 27 4.11 10.48 -0.44
CA ASP A 27 5.22 10.07 0.43
C ASP A 27 4.84 10.30 1.90
N VAL A 28 4.80 9.22 2.66
CA VAL A 28 4.44 9.18 4.09
C VAL A 28 5.46 8.38 4.90
N ARG A 29 6.70 8.32 4.42
CA ARG A 29 7.82 7.68 5.13
C ARG A 29 8.06 8.35 6.49
N GLY A 30 8.32 7.56 7.53
CA GLY A 30 8.59 8.04 8.89
C GLY A 30 7.39 8.57 9.67
N ILE A 31 6.16 8.38 9.16
CA ILE A 31 4.92 8.80 9.81
C ILE A 31 4.26 7.59 10.47
N ALA A 32 3.65 7.79 11.65
CA ALA A 32 2.94 6.72 12.36
C ALA A 32 1.75 6.16 11.55
N CYS A 33 1.55 4.84 11.65
CA CYS A 33 0.50 4.05 10.97
C CYS A 33 -0.89 4.72 10.95
N SER A 34 -1.34 5.35 12.05
CA SER A 34 -2.66 6.00 12.12
C SER A 34 -2.82 7.19 11.16
N LEU A 35 -1.74 7.93 10.91
CA LEU A 35 -1.73 9.10 10.04
C LEU A 35 -1.58 8.71 8.57
N VAL A 36 -0.93 7.58 8.28
CA VAL A 36 -0.77 7.05 6.91
C VAL A 36 -2.13 6.72 6.31
N MET A 37 -2.98 6.02 7.07
CA MET A 37 -4.35 5.70 6.64
C MET A 37 -5.19 6.95 6.42
N MET A 38 -5.11 7.92 7.34
CA MET A 38 -5.86 9.17 7.21
C MET A 38 -5.44 9.97 5.97
N LYS A 39 -4.13 10.12 5.72
CA LYS A 39 -3.59 10.84 4.56
C LYS A 39 -3.94 10.13 3.25
N THR A 40 -3.86 8.80 3.23
CA THR A 40 -4.23 8.00 2.06
C THR A 40 -5.71 8.19 1.73
N LYS A 41 -6.59 8.12 2.75
CA LYS A 41 -8.02 8.40 2.59
C LYS A 41 -8.31 9.81 2.09
N GLN A 42 -7.74 10.83 2.74
CA GLN A 42 -7.93 12.22 2.32
C GLN A 42 -7.46 12.46 0.88
N THR A 43 -6.40 11.77 0.48
CA THR A 43 -5.86 11.88 -0.87
C THR A 43 -6.79 11.20 -1.88
N LEU A 44 -7.34 10.02 -1.54
CA LEU A 44 -8.30 9.30 -2.37
C LEU A 44 -9.65 10.02 -2.47
N ASP A 45 -10.15 10.62 -1.39
CA ASP A 45 -11.40 11.40 -1.38
C ASP A 45 -11.32 12.61 -2.33
N GLY A 46 -10.10 13.15 -2.55
CA GLY A 46 -9.84 14.23 -3.50
C GLY A 46 -9.47 13.77 -4.91
N MET A 47 -9.48 12.46 -5.19
CA MET A 47 -9.16 11.89 -6.50
C MET A 47 -10.44 11.41 -7.21
N GLU A 48 -10.43 11.52 -8.54
CA GLU A 48 -11.50 10.99 -9.37
C GLU A 48 -11.37 9.47 -9.51
N ALA A 49 -12.51 8.79 -9.63
CA ALA A 49 -12.54 7.36 -9.88
C ALA A 49 -11.79 7.00 -11.17
N GLY A 50 -10.93 5.98 -11.11
CA GLY A 50 -10.09 5.55 -12.22
C GLY A 50 -8.66 6.12 -12.21
N LYS A 51 -8.33 7.04 -11.30
CA LYS A 51 -6.94 7.50 -11.08
C LYS A 51 -6.18 6.57 -10.14
N VAL A 52 -4.85 6.55 -10.30
CA VAL A 52 -3.96 5.69 -9.51
C VAL A 52 -3.14 6.51 -8.52
N LEU A 53 -3.20 6.11 -7.25
CA LEU A 53 -2.42 6.69 -6.16
C LEU A 53 -1.27 5.74 -5.77
N GLU A 54 -0.04 6.23 -5.88
CA GLU A 54 1.14 5.56 -5.33
C GLU A 54 1.38 6.05 -3.90
N VAL A 55 1.50 5.13 -2.94
CA VAL A 55 1.77 5.46 -1.54
C VAL A 55 3.11 4.86 -1.13
N ILE A 56 4.03 5.70 -0.67
CA ILE A 56 5.36 5.29 -0.21
C ILE A 56 5.41 5.43 1.31
N THR A 57 5.58 4.31 1.99
CA THR A 57 5.61 4.22 3.47
C THR A 57 6.80 3.38 3.92
N THR A 58 7.27 3.64 5.15
CA THR A 58 8.27 2.79 5.83
C THR A 58 7.63 1.86 6.86
N ASP A 59 6.32 1.96 7.05
CA ASP A 59 5.56 1.22 8.05
C ASP A 59 5.09 -0.12 7.48
N GLU A 60 5.50 -1.22 8.12
CA GLU A 60 5.23 -2.59 7.66
C GLU A 60 3.76 -3.01 7.82
N CYS A 61 3.01 -2.42 8.76
CA CYS A 61 1.59 -2.72 8.95
C CYS A 61 0.75 -2.22 7.78
N THR A 62 1.18 -1.11 7.16
CA THR A 62 0.48 -0.46 6.05
C THR A 62 0.34 -1.38 4.82
N GLU A 63 1.22 -2.37 4.66
CA GLU A 63 1.13 -3.39 3.59
C GLU A 63 -0.16 -4.20 3.67
N TYR A 64 -0.67 -4.46 4.88
CA TYR A 64 -1.90 -5.23 5.10
C TYR A 64 -3.12 -4.32 5.30
N ASP A 65 -2.93 -3.17 5.94
CA ASP A 65 -4.02 -2.27 6.32
C ASP A 65 -4.67 -1.59 5.10
N ILE A 66 -3.87 -1.12 4.12
CA ILE A 66 -4.42 -0.45 2.93
C ILE A 66 -5.26 -1.41 2.08
N PRO A 67 -4.77 -2.61 1.70
CA PRO A 67 -5.59 -3.55 0.92
C PRO A 67 -6.84 -4.01 1.67
N ALA A 68 -6.72 -4.26 2.98
CA ALA A 68 -7.87 -4.64 3.80
C ALA A 68 -8.94 -3.53 3.84
N TRP A 69 -8.52 -2.27 3.97
CA TRP A 69 -9.42 -1.12 3.93
C TRP A 69 -10.09 -0.93 2.56
N VAL A 70 -9.31 -1.00 1.48
CA VAL A 70 -9.83 -0.88 0.10
C VAL A 70 -10.79 -2.03 -0.23
N SER A 71 -10.52 -3.26 0.23
CA SER A 71 -11.43 -4.40 0.01
C SER A 71 -12.76 -4.30 0.76
N ARG A 72 -12.83 -3.49 1.82
CA ARG A 72 -14.04 -3.29 2.63
C ARG A 72 -14.94 -2.17 2.11
N THR A 73 -14.46 -1.33 1.19
CA THR A 73 -15.16 -0.15 0.68
C THR A 73 -15.55 -0.37 -0.76
#